data_AF-C5BGY4-F1
#
_entry.id   AF-C5BGY4-F1
#
_cell.length_a   1.000
_cell.length_b   1.000
_cell.length_c   1.000
_cell.angle_alpha   90.00
_cell.angle_beta   90.00
_cell.angle_gamma   90.00
#
_symmetry.space_group_name_H-M   'P 1'
#
loop_
_entity.id
_entity.type
_entity.pdbx_description
1 polymer ?
#
loop_
_entity_poly.entity_id
_entity_poly.type
_entity_poly.pdbx_seq_one_letter_code
_entity_poly.pdbx_strand_id
1 'polypeptide(L)'
;MKNIFIEIIDKYSPMGHAFFRLADISSVKPFNEWGYYALIHTRSGCVGEHVPYKAFVDFLKNTLSNQELMTNTDKPVIIPFIVTAEMADPKLPPLIPDPIKKE
;
A
#
# COMPACT_ATOMS: atom_id res chain seq x y z
N MET A 1 -11.50 4.88 14.33
CA MET A 1 -10.54 5.03 13.21
C MET A 1 -10.75 6.35 12.44
N LYS A 2 -11.01 7.50 13.10
CA LYS A 2 -11.62 8.64 12.39
C LYS A 2 -10.65 9.55 11.62
N ASN A 3 -9.35 9.52 11.91
CA ASN A 3 -8.42 10.55 11.39
C ASN A 3 -7.07 9.98 10.87
N ILE A 4 -7.06 8.78 10.28
CA ILE A 4 -5.85 8.23 9.64
C ILE A 4 -5.91 8.49 8.14
N PHE A 5 -4.87 9.12 7.62
CA PHE A 5 -4.64 9.41 6.22
C PHE A 5 -3.44 8.62 5.72
N ILE A 6 -3.54 8.11 4.50
CA ILE A 6 -2.46 7.45 3.79
C ILE A 6 -2.00 8.38 2.68
N GLU A 7 -0.70 8.61 2.64
CA GLU A 7 -0.03 9.35 1.57
C GLU A 7 0.82 8.36 0.78
N ILE A 8 0.42 8.06 -0.45
CA ILE A 8 1.23 7.28 -1.39
C ILE A 8 2.19 8.24 -2.08
N ILE A 9 3.48 8.01 -1.84
CA ILE A 9 4.57 8.74 -2.47
C ILE A 9 5.12 7.86 -3.59
N ASP A 10 4.69 8.15 -4.81
CA ASP A 10 5.06 7.40 -6.01
C ASP A 10 5.61 8.36 -7.07
N LYS A 11 6.94 8.39 -7.19
CA LYS A 11 7.64 9.19 -8.20
C LYS A 11 7.72 8.52 -9.58
N TYR A 12 7.24 7.28 -9.69
CA TYR A 12 7.30 6.48 -10.92
C TYR A 12 5.96 6.54 -11.68
N SER A 13 4.87 6.89 -11.00
CA SER A 13 3.55 7.10 -11.62
C SER A 13 3.41 8.50 -12.25
N PRO A 14 2.89 8.62 -13.49
CA PRO A 14 2.58 9.91 -14.11
C PRO A 14 1.44 10.68 -13.40
N MET A 15 0.58 9.96 -12.66
CA MET A 15 -0.48 10.53 -11.83
C MET A 15 0.04 11.07 -10.49
N GLY A 16 1.30 10.79 -10.13
CA GLY A 16 1.96 11.31 -8.94
C GLY A 16 1.42 10.75 -7.61
N HIS A 17 1.68 11.52 -6.54
CA HIS A 17 1.33 11.18 -5.17
C HIS A 17 -0.19 11.06 -4.97
N ALA A 18 -0.64 10.09 -4.18
CA ALA A 18 -2.05 9.95 -3.82
C ALA A 18 -2.25 10.17 -2.33
N PHE A 19 -3.36 10.81 -1.96
CA PHE A 19 -3.67 11.09 -0.56
C PHE A 19 -5.14 10.80 -0.27
N PHE A 20 -5.43 9.91 0.69
CA PHE A 20 -6.79 9.53 1.03
C PHE A 20 -6.90 9.06 2.49
N ARG A 21 -8.12 9.09 3.03
CA ARG A 21 -8.37 8.55 4.37
C ARG A 21 -8.39 7.02 4.33
N LEU A 22 -7.81 6.39 5.35
CA LEU A 22 -7.87 4.94 5.51
C LEU A 22 -9.31 4.44 5.53
N ALA A 23 -10.21 5.19 6.18
CA ALA A 23 -11.64 4.85 6.27
C ALA A 23 -12.39 4.96 4.92
N ASP A 24 -11.82 5.64 3.93
CA ASP A 24 -12.43 5.77 2.60
C ASP A 24 -12.03 4.63 1.66
N ILE A 25 -11.08 3.77 2.05
CA ILE A 25 -10.71 2.58 1.28
C ILE A 25 -11.85 1.57 1.34
N SER A 26 -12.44 1.27 0.20
CA SER A 26 -13.50 0.27 0.05
C SER A 26 -12.95 -1.10 -0.34
N SER A 27 -11.92 -1.16 -1.20
CA SER A 27 -11.22 -2.39 -1.55
C SER A 27 -9.86 -2.10 -2.16
N VAL A 28 -8.96 -3.07 -2.10
CA VAL A 28 -7.68 -3.08 -2.82
C VAL A 28 -7.66 -4.33 -3.68
N LYS A 29 -7.44 -4.17 -4.98
CA LYS A 29 -7.42 -5.27 -5.95
C LYS A 29 -6.13 -5.27 -6.74
N PRO A 30 -5.70 -6.42 -7.29
CA PRO A 30 -4.67 -6.41 -8.32
C PRO A 30 -5.17 -5.66 -9.57
N PHE A 31 -4.34 -4.78 -10.13
CA PHE A 31 -4.65 -3.99 -11.34
C PHE A 31 -4.40 -4.76 -12.64
N ASN A 32 -3.46 -5.71 -12.64
CA ASN A 32 -3.09 -6.51 -13.80
C ASN A 32 -3.18 -8.02 -13.53
N GLU A 33 -3.16 -8.83 -14.60
CA GLU A 33 -3.23 -10.30 -14.55
C GLU A 33 -2.11 -10.92 -13.70
N TRP A 34 -0.99 -10.22 -13.59
CA TRP A 34 0.16 -10.63 -12.79
C TRP A 34 0.05 -10.26 -11.31
N GLY A 35 -0.93 -9.42 -10.94
CA GLY A 35 -1.17 -8.97 -9.58
C GLY A 35 -0.03 -8.17 -8.94
N TYR A 36 0.85 -7.58 -9.73
CA TYR A 36 1.99 -6.81 -9.23
C TYR A 36 1.56 -5.48 -8.63
N TYR A 37 0.61 -4.80 -9.27
CA TYR A 37 0.17 -3.47 -8.88
C TYR A 37 -1.22 -3.47 -8.25
N ALA A 38 -1.46 -2.54 -7.34
CA ALA A 38 -2.71 -2.33 -6.64
C ALA A 38 -3.57 -1.31 -7.39
N LEU A 39 -4.84 -1.65 -7.55
CA LEU A 39 -5.93 -0.73 -7.78
C LEU A 39 -6.66 -0.51 -6.44
N ILE A 40 -6.55 0.69 -5.90
CA ILE A 40 -7.13 1.07 -4.62
C ILE A 40 -8.45 1.78 -4.89
N HIS A 41 -9.56 1.14 -4.51
CA HIS A 41 -10.89 1.72 -4.65
C HIS A 41 -11.21 2.53 -3.39
N THR A 42 -11.33 3.84 -3.56
CA THR A 42 -11.78 4.77 -2.52
C THR A 42 -13.21 5.24 -2.80
N ARG A 43 -13.85 5.89 -1.82
CA ARG A 43 -15.16 6.54 -2.03
C ARG A 43 -15.14 7.57 -3.17
N SER A 44 -14.01 8.21 -3.42
CA SER A 44 -13.86 9.29 -4.40
C SER A 44 -13.39 8.83 -5.78
N GLY A 45 -13.16 7.52 -5.98
CA GLY A 45 -12.65 6.96 -7.22
C GLY A 45 -11.57 5.92 -6.99
N CYS A 46 -10.80 5.62 -8.03
CA CYS A 46 -9.73 4.63 -7.96
C CYS A 46 -8.36 5.29 -8.03
N VAL A 47 -7.39 4.74 -7.29
CA VAL A 47 -5.99 5.17 -7.26
C VAL A 47 -5.12 3.98 -7.65
N GLY A 48 -4.23 4.16 -8.61
CA GLY A 48 -3.05 3.30 -8.79
C GLY A 48 -2.74 2.88 -10.23
N GLU A 49 -1.48 3.08 -10.63
CA GLU A 49 -0.83 2.37 -11.75
C GLU A 49 0.55 1.78 -11.40
N HIS A 50 1.19 2.11 -10.26
CA HIS A 50 2.51 1.55 -9.89
C HIS A 50 2.66 1.21 -8.38
N VAL A 51 1.56 1.21 -7.64
CA VAL A 51 1.57 0.83 -6.22
C VAL A 51 1.73 -0.69 -6.11
N PRO A 52 2.75 -1.24 -5.44
CA PRO A 52 2.95 -2.68 -5.37
C PRO A 52 1.89 -3.35 -4.47
N TYR A 53 1.11 -4.28 -5.02
CA TYR A 53 -0.06 -4.85 -4.35
C TYR A 53 0.27 -5.51 -3.02
N LYS A 54 1.24 -6.44 -3.01
CA LYS A 54 1.62 -7.16 -1.78
C LYS A 54 2.14 -6.21 -0.70
N ALA A 55 3.05 -5.31 -1.07
CA ALA A 55 3.62 -4.35 -0.13
C ALA A 55 2.55 -3.42 0.46
N PHE A 56 1.60 -2.96 -0.37
CA PHE A 56 0.52 -2.10 0.08
C PHE A 56 -0.48 -2.84 0.99
N VAL A 57 -0.83 -4.09 0.67
CA VAL A 57 -1.70 -4.90 1.54
C VAL A 57 -1.04 -5.18 2.89
N ASP A 58 0.24 -5.51 2.91
CA ASP A 58 0.98 -5.75 4.15
C ASP A 58 1.14 -4.46 4.97
N PHE A 59 1.36 -3.33 4.30
CA PHE A 59 1.31 -2.00 4.92
C PHE A 59 -0.06 -1.72 5.59
N LEU A 60 -1.17 -2.01 4.92
CA LEU A 60 -2.50 -1.83 5.49
C LEU A 60 -2.74 -2.72 6.71
N LYS A 61 -2.34 -4.00 6.64
CA LYS A 61 -2.45 -4.92 7.78
C LYS A 61 -1.67 -4.39 8.98
N ASN A 62 -0.41 -4.01 8.79
CA ASN A 62 0.42 -3.46 9.86
C ASN A 62 -0.19 -2.18 10.46
N THR A 63 -0.73 -1.30 9.61
CA THR A 63 -1.40 -0.07 10.03
C THR A 63 -2.64 -0.36 10.88
N LEU A 64 -3.47 -1.32 10.45
CA LEU A 64 -4.69 -1.71 11.16
C LEU A 64 -4.42 -2.49 12.45
N SER A 65 -3.32 -3.23 12.50
CA SER A 65 -2.89 -3.98 13.69
C SER A 65 -2.22 -3.10 14.75
N ASN A 66 -1.79 -1.88 14.40
CA ASN A 66 -1.17 -0.98 15.35
C ASN A 66 -2.23 -0.31 16.25
N GLN A 67 -2.42 -0.86 17.45
CA GLN A 67 -3.42 -0.38 18.41
C GLN A 67 -3.20 1.07 18.85
N GLU A 68 -1.96 1.56 18.88
CA GLU A 68 -1.66 2.95 19.28
C GLU A 68 -2.18 3.96 18.27
N LEU A 69 -2.05 3.66 16.97
CA LEU A 69 -2.62 4.49 15.89
C LEU A 69 -4.16 4.53 15.93
N MET A 70 -4.77 3.49 16.51
CA MET A 70 -6.21 3.24 16.47
C MET A 70 -6.96 3.74 17.70
N THR A 71 -6.27 3.92 18.83
CA THR A 71 -6.88 4.22 20.13
C THR A 71 -6.95 5.70 20.47
N ASN A 72 -6.18 6.57 19.82
CA ASN A 72 -6.16 7.99 20.19
C ASN A 72 -5.77 8.87 19.01
N THR A 73 -6.72 9.51 18.35
CA THR A 73 -6.39 10.58 17.40
C THR A 73 -7.50 11.62 17.25
N ASP A 74 -7.57 12.51 18.25
CA ASP A 74 -8.16 13.85 18.05
C ASP A 74 -7.41 14.63 16.95
N LYS A 75 -6.15 14.27 16.70
CA LYS A 75 -5.29 14.84 15.66
C LYS A 75 -5.24 13.94 14.42
N PRO A 76 -5.13 14.49 13.20
CA PRO A 76 -4.89 13.70 12.01
C PRO A 76 -3.51 13.02 12.05
N VAL A 77 -3.48 11.72 11.75
CA VAL A 77 -2.25 10.96 11.45
C VAL A 77 -2.11 10.85 9.95
N ILE A 78 -0.93 11.16 9.44
CA ILE A 78 -0.56 10.89 8.05
C ILE A 78 0.49 9.79 8.07
N ILE A 79 0.23 8.70 7.35
CA ILE A 79 1.15 7.57 7.24
C ILE A 79 1.61 7.48 5.79
N PRO A 80 2.89 7.74 5.52
CA PRO A 80 3.43 7.65 4.17
C PRO A 80 3.65 6.20 3.75
N PHE A 81 3.26 5.87 2.52
CA PHE A 81 3.63 4.67 1.79
C PHE A 81 4.53 5.09 0.63
N ILE A 82 5.83 4.87 0.75
CA ILE A 82 6.82 5.27 -0.25
C ILE A 82 7.07 4.12 -1.22
N VAL A 83 6.75 4.31 -2.49
CA VAL A 83 7.09 3.35 -3.55
C VAL A 83 8.57 3.48 -3.87
N THR A 84 9.33 2.39 -3.68
CA THR A 84 10.75 2.33 -4.01
C THR A 84 10.96 1.74 -5.41
N ALA A 85 12.16 1.94 -5.98
CA ALA A 85 12.52 1.38 -7.29
C ALA A 85 12.35 -0.14 -7.33
N GLU A 86 12.75 -0.82 -6.25
CA GLU A 86 12.71 -2.27 -6.11
C GLU A 86 11.27 -2.80 -6.12
N MET A 87 10.32 -2.04 -5.59
CA MET A 87 8.92 -2.44 -5.57
C MET A 87 8.18 -2.06 -6.86
N ALA A 88 8.67 -1.05 -7.57
CA ALA A 88 8.10 -0.59 -8.84
C ALA A 88 8.52 -1.47 -10.04
N ASP A 89 9.62 -2.22 -9.93
CA ASP A 89 10.12 -3.10 -11.00
C ASP A 89 9.40 -4.47 -10.98
N PRO A 90 8.56 -4.78 -11.99
CA PRO A 90 7.84 -6.05 -12.05
C PRO A 90 8.75 -7.24 -12.45
N LYS A 91 10.03 -6.99 -12.79
CA LYS A 91 10.99 -8.04 -13.19
C LYS A 91 11.64 -8.76 -12.02
N LEU A 92 11.48 -8.28 -10.78
CA LEU A 92 11.98 -8.98 -9.61
C LEU A 92 10.95 -10.05 -9.20
N PRO A 93 11.25 -11.36 -9.38
CA PRO A 93 10.41 -12.39 -8.78
C PRO A 93 10.38 -12.17 -7.26
N PRO A 94 9.26 -12.50 -6.58
CA PRO A 94 9.23 -12.47 -5.12
C PRO A 94 10.44 -13.25 -4.61
N LEU A 95 11.20 -12.69 -3.66
CA LEU A 95 12.26 -13.41 -2.96
C LEU A 95 11.63 -14.65 -2.32
N ILE A 96 11.74 -15.78 -3.01
CA ILE A 96 11.46 -17.09 -2.42
C ILE A 96 12.66 -17.33 -1.50
N PRO A 97 12.47 -17.39 -0.17
CA PRO A 97 13.56 -17.81 0.69
C PRO A 97 14.03 -19.17 0.21
N ASP A 98 15.32 -19.30 -0.09
CA ASP A 98 15.93 -20.56 -0.50
C ASP A 98 15.47 -21.65 0.47
N PRO A 99 14.98 -22.81 -0.02
CA PRO A 99 14.70 -23.91 0.87
C PRO A 99 16.01 -24.25 1.58
N ILE A 100 15.99 -24.10 2.91
CA ILE A 100 17.09 -24.47 3.80
C ILE A 100 17.58 -25.85 3.36
N LYS A 101 18.78 -25.91 2.78
CA LYS A 101 19.47 -27.17 2.57
C LYS A 101 19.69 -27.76 3.96
N LYS A 102 18.92 -28.79 4.30
CA LYS A 102 19.27 -29.67 5.41
C LYS A 102 20.49 -30.46 4.95
N GLU A 103 21.64 -30.12 5.53
CA GLU A 103 22.81 -31.01 5.58
C GLU A 103 22.51 -32.21 6.51
#